data_AF-A0A1Y4I3Z2-F1
#
_entry.id   AF-A0A1Y4I3Z2-F1
#
_cell.length_a   1.000
_cell.length_b   1.000
_cell.length_c   1.000
_cell.angle_alpha   90.00
_cell.angle_beta   90.00
_cell.angle_gamma   90.00
#
_symmetry.space_group_name_H-M   'P 1'
#
loop_
_entity.id
_entity.type
_entity.pdbx_description
1 polymer ?
#
loop_
_entity_poly.entity_id
_entity_poly.type
_entity_poly.pdbx_seq_one_letter_code
_entity_poly.pdbx_strand_id
1 'polypeptide(L)'
;MKRWSKLQKELYLIIDPKIDFQIHCAVYPMRSDRATSFCPRYWITIGKEIIFDYPKDFVDKDGHVSHHHAHIPQIADYPYYCDISFISNLIREYIDTPVSDILTRRFEDDYWGLTDIFRAADKRIGQRRLEILRDSIKNQAAQKILELRVNKQKTS
;
A
#
# COMPACT_ATOMS: atom_id res chain seq x y z
N MET A 1 -5.58 8.34 -15.25
CA MET A 1 -4.79 8.18 -14.00
C MET A 1 -4.20 9.53 -13.61
N LYS A 2 -4.44 10.04 -12.39
CA LYS A 2 -3.75 11.27 -11.91
C LYS A 2 -2.24 11.01 -11.88
N ARG A 3 -1.40 12.05 -12.08
CA ARG A 3 0.06 11.93 -11.93
C ARG A 3 0.40 11.40 -10.53
N TRP A 4 1.32 10.44 -10.44
CA TRP A 4 1.77 9.82 -9.18
C TRP A 4 2.10 10.86 -8.10
N SER A 5 2.84 11.90 -8.44
CA SER A 5 3.22 12.97 -7.51
C SER A 5 2.02 13.70 -6.87
N LYS A 6 0.92 13.84 -7.60
CA LYS A 6 -0.33 14.42 -7.07
C LYS A 6 -1.03 13.44 -6.13
N LEU A 7 -1.13 12.17 -6.53
CA LEU A 7 -1.72 11.11 -5.71
C LEU A 7 -0.97 10.95 -4.38
N GLN A 8 0.36 10.91 -4.44
CA GLN A 8 1.25 10.81 -3.29
C GLN A 8 1.07 12.01 -2.33
N LYS A 9 1.01 13.24 -2.86
CA LYS A 9 0.72 14.42 -2.04
C LYS A 9 -0.64 14.34 -1.35
N GLU A 10 -1.67 13.95 -2.07
CA GLU A 10 -3.03 13.81 -1.52
C GLU A 10 -3.08 12.73 -0.42
N LEU A 11 -2.32 11.63 -0.57
CA LEU A 11 -2.19 10.60 0.48
C LEU A 11 -1.51 11.16 1.74
N TYR A 12 -0.39 11.88 1.60
CA TYR A 12 0.31 12.44 2.77
C TYR A 12 -0.51 13.48 3.55
N LEU A 13 -1.56 14.05 2.97
CA LEU A 13 -2.48 14.92 3.71
C LEU A 13 -3.28 14.16 4.76
N ILE A 14 -3.49 12.85 4.61
CA ILE A 14 -4.26 12.01 5.54
C ILE A 14 -3.37 11.12 6.41
N ILE A 15 -2.13 10.88 6.02
CA ILE A 15 -1.18 10.09 6.82
C ILE A 15 -0.67 10.90 8.02
N ASP A 16 -0.49 10.24 9.16
CA ASP A 16 0.13 10.80 10.36
C ASP A 16 1.59 11.20 10.08
N PRO A 17 1.95 12.50 10.14
CA PRO A 17 3.32 12.91 9.85
C PRO A 17 4.32 12.43 10.91
N LYS A 18 3.88 11.95 12.07
CA LYS A 18 4.76 11.52 13.16
C LYS A 18 5.34 10.13 12.96
N ILE A 19 4.84 9.31 12.03
CA ILE A 19 5.28 7.91 11.88
C ILE A 19 6.38 7.70 10.83
N ASP A 20 6.94 8.77 10.26
CA ASP A 20 7.99 8.69 9.23
C ASP A 20 7.63 7.73 8.07
N PHE A 21 6.36 7.80 7.67
CA PHE A 21 5.80 7.01 6.58
C PHE A 21 6.19 7.61 5.24
N GLN A 22 6.69 6.77 4.34
CA GLN A 22 6.92 7.14 2.94
C GLN A 22 6.42 6.04 2.02
N ILE A 23 5.73 6.41 0.94
CA ILE A 23 5.37 5.52 -0.15
C ILE A 23 6.11 5.93 -1.41
N HIS A 24 6.62 4.94 -2.14
CA HIS A 24 7.42 5.13 -3.33
C HIS A 24 6.83 4.32 -4.48
N CYS A 25 6.97 4.87 -5.69
CA CYS A 25 6.63 4.20 -6.93
C CYS A 25 7.76 4.49 -7.92
N ALA A 26 8.35 3.42 -8.48
CA ALA A 26 9.36 3.53 -9.52
C ALA A 26 9.05 2.55 -10.64
N VAL A 27 9.37 2.96 -11.87
CA VAL A 27 9.24 2.11 -13.05
C VAL A 27 10.63 1.86 -13.59
N TYR A 28 11.14 0.64 -13.39
CA TYR A 28 12.47 0.27 -13.87
C TYR A 28 12.38 -0.15 -15.33
N PRO A 29 13.14 0.47 -16.24
CA PRO A 29 13.22 0.01 -17.62
C PRO A 29 14.06 -1.27 -17.66
N MET A 30 13.49 -2.38 -18.10
CA MET A 30 14.32 -3.51 -18.52
C MET A 30 14.91 -3.19 -19.90
N ARG A 31 16.22 -3.06 -19.95
CA ARG A 31 16.97 -2.90 -21.20
C ARG A 31 17.54 -4.26 -21.56
N SER A 32 16.77 -5.06 -22.28
CA SER A 32 17.25 -6.29 -22.92
C SER A 32 17.00 -6.21 -24.42
N ASP A 33 17.83 -6.89 -25.22
CA ASP A 33 17.76 -6.87 -26.69
C ASP A 33 16.43 -7.40 -27.26
N ARG A 34 15.58 -8.03 -26.42
CA ARG A 34 14.32 -8.69 -26.82
C ARG A 34 13.08 -8.24 -26.05
N ALA A 35 13.20 -7.38 -25.04
CA ALA A 35 12.06 -6.90 -24.26
C ALA A 35 12.28 -5.47 -23.72
N THR A 36 11.32 -4.59 -24.01
CA THR A 36 11.20 -3.23 -23.48
C THR A 36 10.21 -3.14 -22.32
N SER A 37 10.01 -4.25 -21.59
CA SER A 37 9.00 -4.32 -20.55
C SER A 37 9.40 -3.47 -19.35
N PHE A 38 8.48 -2.64 -18.90
CA PHE A 38 8.65 -1.88 -17.67
C PHE A 38 8.42 -2.82 -16.48
N CYS A 39 9.29 -2.76 -15.47
CA CYS A 39 9.15 -3.49 -14.21
C CYS A 39 8.85 -2.48 -13.11
N PRO A 40 7.58 -2.26 -12.80
CA PRO A 40 7.21 -1.23 -11.86
C PRO A 40 7.14 -1.79 -10.42
N ARG A 41 7.48 -0.95 -9.44
CA ARG A 41 7.62 -1.34 -8.02
C ARG A 41 6.96 -0.30 -7.13
N TYR A 42 6.18 -0.78 -6.17
CA TYR A 42 5.66 0.00 -5.05
C TYR A 42 6.31 -0.47 -3.76
N TRP A 43 6.75 0.45 -2.93
CA TRP A 43 7.16 0.08 -1.59
C TRP A 43 6.83 1.17 -0.58
N ILE A 44 6.58 0.75 0.66
CA ILE A 44 6.30 1.63 1.80
C ILE A 44 7.41 1.44 2.82
N THR A 45 7.91 2.56 3.34
CA THR A 45 8.86 2.59 4.45
C THR A 45 8.29 3.27 5.68
N ILE A 46 8.76 2.82 6.83
CA ILE A 46 8.65 3.50 8.12
C ILE A 46 10.08 3.74 8.61
N GLY A 47 10.52 5.00 8.57
CA GLY A 47 11.93 5.32 8.71
C GLY A 47 12.79 4.62 7.65
N LYS A 48 13.69 3.75 8.09
CA LYS A 48 14.61 3.00 7.19
C LYS A 48 14.11 1.60 6.82
N GLU A 49 13.02 1.14 7.43
CA GLU A 49 12.50 -0.21 7.22
C GLU A 49 11.46 -0.22 6.09
N ILE A 50 11.60 -1.15 5.15
CA ILE A 50 10.55 -1.45 4.16
C ILE A 50 9.54 -2.38 4.82
N ILE A 51 8.29 -1.93 4.92
CA ILE A 51 7.18 -2.68 5.54
C ILE A 51 6.21 -3.27 4.52
N PHE A 52 6.34 -2.87 3.26
CA PHE A 52 5.56 -3.37 2.13
C PHE A 52 6.36 -3.20 0.86
N ASP A 53 6.42 -4.21 0.01
CA ASP A 53 7.14 -4.21 -1.25
C ASP A 53 6.40 -5.04 -2.30
N TYR A 54 5.77 -4.37 -3.26
CA TYR A 54 5.25 -5.00 -4.46
C TYR A 54 6.24 -4.76 -5.61
N PRO A 55 6.68 -5.81 -6.34
CA PRO A 55 6.13 -7.17 -6.33
C PRO A 55 6.75 -8.11 -5.30
N LYS A 56 7.88 -7.76 -4.67
CA LYS A 56 8.75 -8.67 -3.92
C LYS A 56 8.03 -9.55 -2.89
N ASP A 57 7.11 -8.98 -2.10
CA ASP A 57 6.39 -9.70 -1.04
C ASP A 57 5.30 -10.65 -1.58
N PHE A 58 5.02 -10.57 -2.89
CA PHE A 58 3.96 -11.30 -3.59
C PHE A 58 4.51 -12.20 -4.70
N VAL A 59 5.82 -12.41 -4.71
CA VAL A 59 6.49 -13.36 -5.59
C VAL A 59 6.49 -14.73 -4.92
N ASP A 60 6.02 -15.76 -5.62
CA ASP A 60 6.10 -17.14 -5.16
C ASP A 60 7.53 -17.70 -5.26
N LYS A 61 7.73 -18.93 -4.78
CA LYS A 61 9.06 -19.60 -4.80
C LYS A 61 9.64 -19.79 -6.22
N ASP A 62 8.79 -19.79 -7.23
CA ASP A 62 9.13 -20.03 -8.63
C ASP A 62 9.32 -18.72 -9.41
N GLY A 63 9.08 -17.57 -8.76
CA GLY A 63 9.27 -16.24 -9.34
C GLY A 63 8.00 -15.61 -9.90
N HIS A 64 6.84 -16.27 -9.75
CA HIS A 64 5.59 -15.77 -10.30
C HIS A 64 4.89 -14.79 -9.35
N VAL A 65 4.12 -13.89 -9.95
CA VAL A 65 3.25 -12.96 -9.22
C VAL A 65 1.81 -13.21 -9.66
N SER A 66 0.87 -13.22 -8.71
CA SER A 66 -0.55 -13.29 -9.03
C SER A 66 -1.01 -11.98 -9.68
N HIS A 67 -1.69 -12.11 -10.82
CA HIS A 67 -2.24 -10.99 -11.57
C HIS A 67 -3.76 -10.91 -11.43
N HIS A 68 -4.28 -9.68 -11.37
CA HIS A 68 -5.71 -9.41 -11.15
C HIS A 68 -6.40 -8.79 -12.37
N HIS A 69 -5.65 -8.59 -13.45
CA HIS A 69 -6.19 -8.07 -14.70
C HIS A 69 -6.88 -9.18 -15.51
N ALA A 70 -8.15 -8.97 -15.89
CA ALA A 70 -8.99 -9.98 -16.56
C ALA A 70 -8.44 -10.54 -17.89
N HIS A 71 -7.46 -9.86 -18.50
CA HIS A 71 -6.87 -10.22 -19.79
C HIS A 71 -5.43 -10.76 -19.69
N ILE A 72 -4.94 -11.03 -18.48
CA ILE A 72 -3.60 -11.56 -18.22
C ILE A 72 -3.76 -12.91 -17.50
N PRO A 73 -2.94 -13.93 -17.83
CA PRO A 73 -2.93 -15.17 -17.07
C PRO A 73 -2.76 -14.89 -15.57
N GLN A 74 -3.59 -15.53 -14.74
CA GLN A 74 -3.61 -15.30 -13.29
C GLN A 74 -2.25 -15.54 -12.61
N ILE A 75 -1.39 -16.34 -13.25
CA ILE A 75 0.01 -16.58 -12.91
C ILE A 75 0.81 -16.28 -14.17
N ALA A 76 1.78 -15.37 -14.08
CA ALA A 76 2.71 -15.09 -15.18
C ALA A 76 4.16 -15.11 -14.69
N ASP A 77 5.06 -15.38 -15.63
CA ASP A 77 6.49 -15.59 -15.37
C ASP A 77 7.20 -14.41 -14.70
N TYR A 78 6.60 -13.21 -14.67
CA TYR A 78 7.14 -12.03 -13.98
C TYR A 78 6.08 -10.90 -13.95
N PRO A 79 6.19 -9.90 -13.05
CA PRO A 79 5.27 -8.76 -12.91
C PRO A 79 5.35 -7.72 -14.06
N TYR A 80 5.52 -8.19 -15.30
CA TYR A 80 5.46 -7.36 -16.52
C TYR A 80 4.07 -6.80 -16.79
N TYR A 81 3.06 -7.48 -16.24
CA TYR A 81 1.66 -7.17 -16.45
C TYR A 81 1.13 -6.31 -15.30
N CYS A 82 0.94 -5.04 -15.63
CA CYS A 82 0.81 -3.90 -14.70
C CYS A 82 -0.48 -3.88 -13.84
N ASP A 83 -0.52 -4.65 -12.75
CA ASP A 83 -1.52 -4.45 -11.68
C ASP A 83 -1.34 -3.11 -10.93
N ILE A 84 -0.29 -2.35 -11.24
CA ILE A 84 0.01 -1.08 -10.58
C ILE A 84 -1.03 0.01 -10.79
N SER A 85 -1.76 -0.03 -11.90
CA SER A 85 -2.93 0.82 -12.04
C SER A 85 -3.95 0.54 -10.94
N PHE A 86 -4.10 -0.71 -10.51
CA PHE A 86 -5.00 -1.08 -9.42
C PHE A 86 -4.48 -0.59 -8.06
N ILE A 87 -3.18 -0.68 -7.78
CA ILE A 87 -2.60 -0.07 -6.56
C ILE A 87 -2.87 1.44 -6.54
N SER A 88 -2.68 2.13 -7.67
CA SER A 88 -2.98 3.57 -7.77
C SER A 88 -4.47 3.88 -7.60
N ASN A 89 -5.34 3.04 -8.16
CA ASN A 89 -6.80 3.18 -8.03
C ASN A 89 -7.25 2.94 -6.59
N LEU A 90 -6.68 1.93 -5.92
CA LEU A 90 -6.94 1.62 -4.51
C LEU A 90 -6.54 2.78 -3.60
N ILE A 91 -5.36 3.37 -3.81
CA ILE A 91 -4.93 4.57 -3.06
C ILE A 91 -5.93 5.72 -3.27
N ARG A 92 -6.39 5.92 -4.51
CA ARG A 92 -7.38 6.97 -4.82
C ARG A 92 -8.70 6.71 -4.10
N GLU A 93 -9.24 5.50 -4.22
CA GLU A 93 -10.46 5.08 -3.55
C GLU A 93 -10.36 5.29 -2.02
N TYR A 94 -9.24 4.91 -1.43
CA TYR A 94 -8.98 5.09 -0.01
C TYR A 94 -9.00 6.57 0.41
N ILE A 95 -8.33 7.46 -0.35
CA ILE A 95 -8.31 8.89 -0.03
C ILE A 95 -9.71 9.50 -0.15
N ASP A 96 -10.47 9.12 -1.17
CA ASP A 96 -11.84 9.61 -1.42
C ASP A 96 -12.87 9.05 -0.43
N THR A 97 -12.52 8.00 0.32
CA THR A 97 -13.43 7.41 1.30
C THR A 97 -13.67 8.36 2.49
N PRO A 98 -14.93 8.65 2.85
CA PRO A 98 -15.27 9.43 4.02
C PRO A 98 -14.79 8.78 5.33
N VAL A 99 -14.46 9.61 6.33
CA VAL A 99 -13.96 9.15 7.64
C VAL A 99 -14.99 8.31 8.41
N SER A 100 -16.29 8.51 8.15
CA SER A 100 -17.36 7.69 8.70
C SER A 100 -17.28 6.23 8.23
N ASP A 101 -16.80 6.02 7.01
CA ASP A 101 -16.91 4.73 6.31
C ASP A 101 -15.58 3.99 6.27
N ILE A 102 -14.46 4.68 6.48
CA ILE A 102 -13.11 4.13 6.29
C ILE A 102 -12.82 2.85 7.08
N LEU A 103 -13.42 2.69 8.25
CA LEU A 103 -13.25 1.53 9.12
C LEU A 103 -14.06 0.32 8.68
N THR A 104 -15.23 0.54 8.09
CA THR A 104 -16.19 -0.51 7.74
C THR A 104 -16.22 -0.81 6.24
N ARG A 105 -15.73 0.11 5.41
CA ARG A 105 -15.68 -0.04 3.96
C ARG A 105 -14.83 -1.25 3.59
N ARG A 106 -15.40 -2.13 2.78
CA ARG A 106 -14.65 -3.17 2.09
C ARG A 106 -14.08 -2.60 0.80
N PHE A 107 -12.76 -2.72 0.63
CA PHE A 107 -12.08 -2.35 -0.60
C PHE A 107 -11.89 -3.64 -1.40
N GLU A 108 -12.78 -3.88 -2.36
CA GLU A 108 -12.87 -5.15 -3.08
C GLU A 108 -11.60 -5.48 -3.88
N ASP A 109 -10.89 -4.45 -4.35
CA ASP A 109 -9.64 -4.57 -5.12
C ASP A 109 -8.37 -4.47 -4.26
N ASP A 110 -8.46 -4.62 -2.93
CA ASP A 110 -7.27 -4.69 -2.07
C ASP A 110 -6.68 -6.10 -2.02
N TYR A 111 -5.99 -6.47 -3.09
CA TYR A 111 -5.31 -7.76 -3.22
C TYR A 111 -4.03 -7.86 -2.36
N TRP A 112 -3.53 -6.72 -1.85
CA TRP A 112 -2.20 -6.62 -1.23
C TRP A 112 -2.25 -6.32 0.28
N GLY A 113 -3.45 -6.13 0.85
CA GLY A 113 -3.61 -5.72 2.24
C GLY A 113 -3.11 -4.29 2.52
N LEU A 114 -3.10 -3.44 1.49
CA LEU A 114 -2.63 -2.06 1.59
C LEU A 114 -3.59 -1.18 2.42
N THR A 115 -4.87 -1.49 2.41
CA THR A 115 -5.88 -0.67 3.11
C THR A 115 -5.73 -0.75 4.62
N ASP A 116 -5.28 -1.88 5.15
CA ASP A 116 -4.94 -2.03 6.57
C ASP A 116 -3.72 -1.17 6.95
N ILE A 117 -2.70 -1.12 6.09
CA ILE A 117 -1.53 -0.25 6.28
C ILE A 117 -1.96 1.22 6.27
N PHE A 118 -2.82 1.61 5.34
CA PHE A 118 -3.33 2.98 5.29
C PHE A 118 -4.20 3.31 6.50
N ARG A 119 -5.10 2.41 6.93
CA ARG A 119 -5.91 2.57 8.16
C ARG A 119 -5.03 2.77 9.39
N ALA A 120 -3.97 1.97 9.53
CA ALA A 120 -3.03 2.13 10.62
C ALA A 120 -2.34 3.50 10.57
N ALA A 121 -2.00 3.99 9.38
CA ALA A 121 -1.29 5.26 9.18
C ALA A 121 -2.18 6.51 9.15
N ASP A 122 -3.51 6.38 9.01
CA ASP A 122 -4.42 7.49 8.78
C ASP A 122 -4.68 8.33 10.05
N LYS A 123 -4.32 9.61 10.03
CA LYS A 123 -4.49 10.54 11.15
C LYS A 123 -5.94 10.98 11.39
N ARG A 124 -6.84 10.77 10.42
CA ARG A 124 -8.29 11.01 10.55
C ARG A 124 -8.91 10.00 11.53
N ILE A 125 -8.24 8.88 11.76
CA ILE A 125 -8.64 7.85 12.72
C ILE A 125 -8.03 8.19 14.09
N GLY A 126 -8.89 8.59 15.02
CA GLY A 126 -8.53 8.93 16.39
C GLY A 126 -8.25 7.72 17.29
N GLN A 127 -7.69 7.97 18.46
CA GLN A 127 -7.15 6.96 19.40
C GLN A 127 -8.11 5.81 19.72
N ARG A 128 -9.36 6.12 20.11
CA ARG A 128 -10.38 5.10 20.43
C ARG A 128 -10.60 4.12 19.28
N ARG A 129 -10.54 4.60 18.04
CA ARG A 129 -10.71 3.77 16.84
C ARG A 129 -9.44 3.00 16.49
N LEU A 130 -8.25 3.54 16.80
CA LEU A 130 -6.97 2.84 16.62
C LEU A 130 -6.85 1.60 17.50
N GLU A 131 -7.34 1.66 18.74
CA GLU A 131 -7.35 0.49 19.63
C GLU A 131 -8.22 -0.64 19.06
N ILE A 132 -9.40 -0.31 18.52
CA ILE A 132 -10.28 -1.27 17.84
C ILE A 132 -9.59 -1.87 16.59
N LEU A 133 -8.87 -1.04 15.82
CA LEU A 133 -8.10 -1.51 14.67
C LEU A 133 -6.97 -2.46 15.07
N ARG A 134 -6.27 -2.17 16.17
CA ARG A 134 -5.17 -3.02 16.66
C ARG A 134 -5.65 -4.42 17.02
N ASP A 135 -6.86 -4.54 17.56
CA ASP A 135 -7.37 -5.85 17.96
C ASP A 135 -7.98 -6.64 16.77
N SER A 136 -8.27 -5.98 15.65
CA SER A 136 -8.92 -6.59 14.47
C SER A 136 -8.00 -6.85 13.27
N ILE A 137 -7.05 -5.95 12.98
CA ILE A 137 -6.14 -6.09 11.84
C ILE A 137 -5.11 -7.17 12.12
N LYS A 138 -4.85 -8.07 11.16
CA LYS A 138 -3.79 -9.10 11.28
C LYS A 138 -2.55 -8.81 10.43
N ASN A 139 -2.62 -7.79 9.57
CA ASN A 139 -1.49 -7.39 8.73
C ASN A 139 -0.31 -6.92 9.61
N GLN A 140 0.85 -7.55 9.46
CA GLN A 140 2.03 -7.29 10.29
C GLN A 140 2.58 -5.86 10.12
N ALA A 141 2.56 -5.33 8.90
CA ALA A 141 3.01 -3.98 8.61
C ALA A 141 2.09 -2.93 9.25
N ALA A 142 0.78 -3.17 9.19
CA ALA A 142 -0.21 -2.33 9.85
C ALA A 142 -0.07 -2.37 11.39
N GLN A 143 0.16 -3.56 11.97
CA GLN A 143 0.41 -3.70 13.41
C GLN A 143 1.61 -2.89 13.89
N LYS A 144 2.74 -2.93 13.16
CA LYS A 144 3.91 -2.09 13.45
C LYS A 144 3.57 -0.60 13.47
N ILE A 145 2.79 -0.13 12.49
CA ILE A 145 2.35 1.27 12.45
C ILE A 145 1.45 1.62 13.65
N LEU A 146 0.50 0.74 13.98
CA LEU A 146 -0.40 0.96 15.13
C LEU A 146 0.37 1.05 16.44
N GLU A 147 1.34 0.17 16.67
CA GLU A 147 2.23 0.22 17.84
C GLU A 147 2.99 1.56 17.93
N LEU A 148 3.55 2.03 16.80
CA LEU A 148 4.26 3.32 16.75
C LEU A 148 3.34 4.49 17.09
N ARG A 149 2.10 4.49 16.58
CA ARG A 149 1.13 5.57 16.84
C ARG A 149 0.64 5.57 18.28
N VAL A 150 0.39 4.39 18.86
CA VAL A 150 -0.02 4.26 20.26
C VAL A 150 1.13 4.67 21.20
N ASN A 151 2.36 4.27 20.92
CA ASN A 151 3.51 4.54 21.78
C ASN A 151 3.93 6.01 21.78
N LYS A 152 3.97 6.67 20.60
CA LYS A 152 4.33 8.10 20.51
C LYS A 152 3.35 9.03 21.21
N GLN A 153 2.10 8.59 21.40
CA GLN A 153 1.08 9.35 22.12
C GLN A 153 1.20 9.23 23.64
N LYS A 154 1.87 8.19 24.17
CA LYS A 154 2.17 8.07 25.61
C LYS A 154 3.36 8.92 26.05
N THR A 155 4.17 9.39 25.10
CA THR A 155 5.39 10.18 25.32
C THR A 155 5.23 11.68 24.99
N SER A 156 4.05 12.10 24.49
CA SER A 156 3.69 13.50 24.23
C SER A 156 2.76 14.01 25.33
#